data_AF-I8RLQ1-F1
#
_entry.id   AF-I8RLQ1-F1
#
_cell.length_a   1.000
_cell.length_b   1.000
_cell.length_c   1.000
_cell.angle_alpha   90.00
_cell.angle_beta   90.00
_cell.angle_gamma   90.00
#
_symmetry.space_group_name_H-M   'P 1'
#
loop_
_entity.id
_entity.type
_entity.pdbx_description
1 polymer ?
#
loop_
_entity_poly.entity_id
_entity_poly.type
_entity_poly.pdbx_seq_one_letter_code
_entity_poly.pdbx_strand_id
1 'polypeptide(L)'
;MDGSKLKSQLIAQAKGGSISELLNWHKDYCEYNREERNLAAIFYHLLLINDNLAEFLSMIDYDKPTLVDEVGIYFEYSNLRDIWFNLNSNEIKRRIILSLLAPQNLKELEELSVLEFNTHFGAVPTPSTNYIQNPGNWSIKKYKNNITNNEEFLKATKFKWAFNVKPDIVIHTTKRTAICIECKYQSGEGSYPTDIEEIQEFRRRGLDQVQQTSLQKYMMEDLLGIDTQFIYLIQKYNAASNTHQSLYWKQVFAKLDLSGCPQFIRQCIARI
;
A
#
# COMPACT_ATOMS: atom_id res chain seq x y z
N MET A 1 -33.54 -9.74 -8.89
CA MET A 1 -34.62 -8.94 -9.50
C MET A 1 -34.68 -9.26 -10.98
N ASP A 2 -35.87 -9.57 -11.49
CA ASP A 2 -36.12 -9.78 -12.91
C ASP A 2 -35.87 -8.47 -13.69
N GLY A 3 -34.95 -8.51 -14.65
CA GLY A 3 -34.52 -7.32 -15.40
C GLY A 3 -35.62 -6.68 -16.24
N SER A 4 -36.70 -7.40 -16.53
CA SER A 4 -37.86 -6.88 -17.29
C SER A 4 -38.74 -5.92 -16.47
N LYS A 5 -38.88 -6.19 -15.15
CA LYS A 5 -39.60 -5.32 -14.20
C LYS A 5 -38.82 -4.06 -13.84
N LEU A 6 -37.50 -4.16 -13.76
CA LEU A 6 -36.63 -3.01 -13.47
C LEU A 6 -36.70 -1.97 -14.59
N LYS A 7 -36.73 -2.44 -15.84
CA LYS A 7 -36.78 -1.57 -17.04
C LYS A 7 -38.09 -0.80 -17.15
N SER A 8 -39.21 -1.41 -16.77
CA SER A 8 -40.54 -0.77 -16.79
C SER A 8 -40.73 0.24 -15.64
N GLN A 9 -40.15 0.01 -14.46
CA GLN A 9 -40.17 0.98 -13.35
C GLN A 9 -39.28 2.21 -13.60
N LEU A 10 -38.07 2.01 -14.16
CA LEU A 10 -37.15 3.11 -14.49
C LEU A 10 -37.70 4.05 -15.58
N ILE A 11 -38.45 3.52 -16.55
CA ILE A 11 -39.06 4.34 -17.63
C ILE A 11 -40.23 5.18 -17.10
N ALA A 12 -40.97 4.69 -16.10
CA ALA A 12 -42.12 5.42 -15.52
C ALA A 12 -41.71 6.52 -14.52
N GLN A 13 -40.53 6.41 -13.89
CA GLN A 13 -40.02 7.35 -12.87
C GLN A 13 -38.95 8.33 -13.39
N ALA A 14 -38.72 8.39 -14.71
CA ALA A 14 -37.71 9.25 -15.34
C ALA A 14 -38.03 10.77 -15.31
N LYS A 15 -38.70 11.25 -14.26
CA LYS A 15 -38.82 12.66 -13.88
C LYS A 15 -38.13 12.87 -12.52
N GLY A 16 -36.80 12.95 -12.53
CA GLY A 16 -36.04 13.63 -11.48
C GLY A 16 -35.86 12.93 -10.12
N GLY A 17 -35.77 11.60 -10.06
CA GLY A 17 -35.39 10.86 -8.84
C GLY A 17 -33.91 10.46 -8.80
N SER A 18 -33.34 10.35 -7.60
CA SER A 18 -32.02 9.78 -7.34
C SER A 18 -32.00 8.27 -7.65
N ILE A 19 -30.81 7.69 -7.86
CA ILE A 19 -30.64 6.25 -8.11
C ILE A 19 -31.27 5.41 -6.98
N SER A 20 -31.12 5.85 -5.72
CA SER A 20 -31.69 5.15 -4.57
C SER A 20 -33.22 5.13 -4.63
N GLU A 21 -33.86 6.25 -4.98
CA GLU A 21 -35.32 6.33 -5.09
C GLU A 21 -35.84 5.47 -6.25
N LEU A 22 -35.17 5.51 -7.40
CA LEU A 22 -35.51 4.72 -8.58
C LEU A 22 -35.42 3.20 -8.33
N LEU A 23 -34.47 2.79 -7.48
CA LEU A 23 -34.27 1.39 -7.10
C LEU A 23 -35.05 1.00 -5.84
N ASN A 24 -35.77 1.92 -5.22
CA ASN A 24 -36.38 1.73 -3.90
C ASN A 24 -35.36 1.15 -2.89
N TRP A 25 -34.15 1.71 -2.90
CA TRP A 25 -32.98 1.22 -2.17
C TRP A 25 -32.94 1.77 -0.74
N HIS A 26 -33.35 0.94 0.21
CA HIS A 26 -33.46 1.30 1.64
C HIS A 26 -32.38 0.67 2.53
N LYS A 27 -31.37 0.01 1.92
CA LYS A 27 -30.30 -0.63 2.69
C LYS A 27 -29.30 0.42 3.19
N ASP A 28 -28.82 0.22 4.41
CA ASP A 28 -27.73 1.01 4.95
C ASP A 28 -26.42 0.71 4.20
N TYR A 29 -25.54 1.70 4.09
CA TYR A 29 -24.28 1.54 3.34
C TYR A 29 -23.41 0.39 3.88
N CYS A 30 -23.44 0.13 5.20
CA CYS A 30 -22.74 -0.99 5.83
C CYS A 30 -23.15 -2.37 5.28
N GLU A 31 -24.38 -2.53 4.79
CA GLU A 31 -24.89 -3.80 4.27
C GLU A 31 -24.33 -4.14 2.88
N TYR A 32 -23.90 -3.15 2.10
CA TYR A 32 -23.44 -3.35 0.73
C TYR A 32 -22.10 -2.70 0.40
N ASN A 33 -21.45 -2.01 1.35
CA ASN A 33 -20.10 -1.48 1.21
C ASN A 33 -19.14 -2.63 0.82
N ARG A 34 -18.32 -2.39 -0.19
CA ARG A 34 -17.36 -3.37 -0.72
C ARG A 34 -15.91 -2.86 -0.61
N GLU A 35 -15.73 -1.72 0.04
CA GLU A 35 -14.48 -0.98 0.06
C GLU A 35 -13.51 -1.59 1.07
N GLU A 36 -12.36 -2.05 0.57
CA GLU A 36 -11.29 -2.67 1.34
C GLU A 36 -10.78 -1.74 2.45
N ARG A 37 -10.63 -0.44 2.16
CA ARG A 37 -10.22 0.55 3.15
C ARG A 37 -11.19 0.69 4.32
N ASN A 38 -12.49 0.50 4.10
CA ASN A 38 -13.47 0.57 5.18
C ASN A 38 -13.33 -0.64 6.12
N LEU A 39 -13.08 -1.84 5.57
CA LEU A 39 -12.80 -3.03 6.38
C LEU A 39 -11.48 -2.92 7.13
N ALA A 40 -10.43 -2.41 6.48
CA ALA A 40 -9.16 -2.14 7.13
C ALA A 40 -9.31 -1.12 8.27
N ALA A 41 -10.10 -0.05 8.08
CA ALA A 41 -10.38 0.92 9.14
C ALA A 41 -11.17 0.32 10.32
N ILE A 42 -12.13 -0.56 10.05
CA ILE A 42 -12.84 -1.32 11.10
C ILE A 42 -11.85 -2.20 11.87
N PHE A 43 -10.98 -2.94 11.17
CA PHE A 43 -10.00 -3.79 11.81
C PHE A 43 -8.98 -2.98 12.64
N TYR A 44 -8.49 -1.87 12.10
CA TYR A 44 -7.68 -0.90 12.83
C TYR A 44 -8.36 -0.46 14.14
N HIS A 45 -9.64 -0.08 14.08
CA HIS A 45 -10.39 0.29 15.28
C HIS A 45 -10.48 -0.86 16.29
N LEU A 46 -10.73 -2.09 15.82
CA LEU A 46 -10.80 -3.25 16.70
C LEU A 46 -9.48 -3.53 17.39
N LEU A 47 -8.34 -3.35 16.73
CA LEU A 47 -7.02 -3.52 17.34
C LEU A 47 -6.76 -2.54 18.49
N LEU A 48 -7.47 -1.41 18.55
CA LEU A 48 -7.28 -0.37 19.58
C LEU A 48 -8.16 -0.54 20.83
N ILE A 49 -9.08 -1.50 20.83
CA ILE A 49 -10.03 -1.68 21.94
C ILE A 49 -9.79 -3.02 22.64
N ASN A 50 -10.02 -3.02 23.95
CA ASN A 50 -9.90 -4.20 24.81
C ASN A 50 -8.53 -4.89 24.60
N ASP A 51 -8.50 -6.22 24.64
CA ASP A 51 -7.29 -7.03 24.46
C ASP A 51 -7.09 -7.53 23.02
N ASN A 52 -7.77 -6.92 22.04
CA ASN A 52 -7.82 -7.40 20.66
C ASN A 52 -6.46 -7.43 19.95
N LEU A 53 -5.56 -6.48 20.28
CA LEU A 53 -4.19 -6.53 19.76
C LEU A 53 -3.49 -7.80 20.22
N ALA A 54 -3.57 -8.15 21.51
CA ALA A 54 -2.92 -9.34 22.05
C ALA A 54 -3.49 -10.63 21.43
N GLU A 55 -4.82 -10.71 21.27
CA GLU A 55 -5.46 -11.84 20.59
C GLU A 55 -5.01 -11.95 19.12
N PHE A 56 -4.90 -10.82 18.41
CA PHE A 56 -4.40 -10.82 17.04
C PHE A 56 -2.92 -11.24 16.95
N LEU A 57 -2.07 -10.74 17.84
CA LEU A 57 -0.65 -11.14 17.92
C LEU A 57 -0.50 -12.64 18.18
N SER A 58 -1.31 -13.20 19.08
CA SER A 58 -1.33 -14.64 19.33
C SER A 58 -1.80 -15.44 18.11
N MET A 59 -2.74 -14.92 17.32
CA MET A 59 -3.28 -15.60 16.14
C MET A 59 -2.26 -15.75 15.01
N ILE A 60 -1.36 -14.78 14.86
CA ILE A 60 -0.31 -14.81 13.84
C ILE A 60 0.97 -15.47 14.33
N ASP A 61 0.95 -16.10 15.52
CA ASP A 61 2.13 -16.67 16.18
C ASP A 61 3.29 -15.65 16.28
N TYR A 62 2.98 -14.40 16.64
CA TYR A 62 3.99 -13.34 16.75
C TYR A 62 4.97 -13.63 17.90
N ASP A 63 6.23 -13.88 17.58
CA ASP A 63 7.25 -14.36 18.53
C ASP A 63 8.27 -13.29 18.95
N LYS A 64 8.18 -12.09 18.38
CA LYS A 64 9.11 -10.98 18.68
C LYS A 64 8.65 -10.17 19.89
N PRO A 65 9.55 -9.42 20.55
CA PRO A 65 9.19 -8.59 21.69
C PRO A 65 8.14 -7.51 21.33
N THR A 66 7.25 -7.26 22.28
CA THR A 66 6.30 -6.13 22.24
C THR A 66 6.54 -5.25 23.45
N LEU A 67 7.02 -4.04 23.22
CA LEU A 67 7.29 -3.05 24.26
C LEU A 67 6.13 -2.05 24.30
N VAL A 68 5.33 -2.07 25.37
CA VAL A 68 4.08 -1.30 25.50
C VAL A 68 4.25 0.19 25.16
N ASP A 69 5.34 0.82 25.62
CA ASP A 69 5.61 2.25 25.39
C ASP A 69 6.08 2.57 23.95
N GLU A 70 6.39 1.56 23.15
CA GLU A 70 6.79 1.69 21.75
C GLU A 70 5.72 1.19 20.77
N VAL A 71 4.62 0.60 21.27
CA VAL A 71 3.56 0.10 20.39
C VAL A 71 2.90 1.26 19.66
N GLY A 72 2.85 1.16 18.33
CA GLY A 72 2.17 2.11 17.47
C GLY A 72 1.44 1.41 16.35
N ILE A 73 0.13 1.63 16.24
CA ILE A 73 -0.70 1.11 15.15
C ILE A 73 -1.01 2.25 14.19
N TYR A 74 -0.68 2.08 12.91
CA TYR A 74 -0.82 3.12 11.90
C TYR A 74 -1.67 2.62 10.73
N PHE A 75 -2.68 3.39 10.36
CA PHE A 75 -3.50 3.18 9.17
C PHE A 75 -2.97 4.04 8.01
N GLU A 76 -2.89 3.48 6.80
CA GLU A 76 -2.26 4.08 5.61
C GLU A 76 -0.78 4.50 5.81
N TYR A 77 0.07 3.53 6.15
CA TYR A 77 1.46 3.78 6.54
C TYR A 77 2.33 4.40 5.44
N SER A 78 2.92 5.57 5.72
CA SER A 78 3.75 6.35 4.78
C SER A 78 5.14 6.71 5.30
N ASN A 79 5.66 5.99 6.31
CA ASN A 79 6.88 6.38 7.03
C ASN A 79 8.09 6.69 6.13
N LEU A 80 8.40 5.87 5.11
CA LEU A 80 9.52 6.13 4.21
C LEU A 80 9.42 7.50 3.51
N ARG A 81 8.20 7.84 3.07
CA ARG A 81 7.91 9.13 2.45
C ARG A 81 8.06 10.27 3.46
N ASP A 82 7.58 10.07 4.68
CA ASP A 82 7.59 11.09 5.71
C ASP A 82 9.01 11.35 6.23
N ILE A 83 9.83 10.31 6.39
CA ILE A 83 11.29 10.44 6.64
C ILE A 83 11.93 11.32 5.58
N TRP A 84 11.65 11.06 4.30
CA TRP A 84 12.22 11.84 3.21
C TRP A 84 11.86 13.33 3.25
N PHE A 85 10.61 13.65 3.60
CA PHE A 85 10.18 15.04 3.75
C PHE A 85 10.84 15.75 4.93
N ASN A 86 11.24 15.01 5.96
CA ASN A 86 11.99 15.55 7.10
C ASN A 86 13.50 15.73 6.83
N LEU A 87 14.02 15.24 5.70
CA LEU A 87 15.40 15.46 5.30
C LEU A 87 15.58 16.83 4.62
N ASN A 88 16.42 17.68 5.21
CA ASN A 88 16.67 19.04 4.70
C ASN A 88 17.91 19.18 3.80
N SER A 89 18.81 18.19 3.78
CA SER A 89 20.07 18.25 3.01
C SER A 89 20.00 17.47 1.70
N ASN A 90 20.34 18.14 0.59
CA ASN A 90 20.49 17.51 -0.72
C ASN A 90 21.63 16.49 -0.76
N GLU A 91 22.72 16.75 -0.03
CA GLU A 91 23.86 15.84 0.05
C GLU A 91 23.46 14.52 0.72
N ILE A 92 22.71 14.59 1.81
CA ILE A 92 22.18 13.39 2.50
C ILE A 92 21.21 12.64 1.59
N LYS A 93 20.27 13.34 0.95
CA LYS A 93 19.31 12.74 0.00
C LYS A 93 20.02 12.03 -1.16
N ARG A 94 21.00 12.70 -1.77
CA ARG A 94 21.82 12.14 -2.85
C ARG A 94 22.56 10.90 -2.37
N ARG A 95 23.25 10.98 -1.22
CA ARG A 95 23.99 9.85 -0.64
C ARG A 95 23.09 8.66 -0.36
N ILE A 96 21.90 8.86 0.18
CA ILE A 96 20.92 7.78 0.42
C ILE A 96 20.56 7.08 -0.90
N ILE A 97 20.17 7.86 -1.93
CA ILE A 97 19.81 7.30 -3.24
C ILE A 97 20.97 6.49 -3.81
N LEU A 98 22.17 7.09 -3.85
CA LEU A 98 23.33 6.48 -4.48
C LEU A 98 23.84 5.26 -3.71
N SER A 99 23.77 5.26 -2.38
CA SER A 99 24.16 4.11 -1.56
C SER A 99 23.20 2.94 -1.73
N LEU A 100 21.90 3.21 -1.83
CA LEU A 100 20.87 2.16 -1.93
C LEU A 100 20.71 1.64 -3.37
N LEU A 101 20.92 2.47 -4.38
CA LEU A 101 20.86 2.05 -5.78
C LEU A 101 22.18 1.48 -6.30
N ALA A 102 23.31 1.95 -5.77
CA ALA A 102 24.67 1.61 -6.21
C ALA A 102 24.84 1.61 -7.74
N PRO A 103 24.53 2.72 -8.44
CA PRO A 103 24.58 2.77 -9.90
C PRO A 103 26.01 2.69 -10.43
N GLN A 104 26.20 2.14 -11.62
CA GLN A 104 27.50 2.00 -12.30
C GLN A 104 28.23 3.32 -12.47
N ASN A 105 27.50 4.41 -12.74
CA ASN A 105 28.04 5.75 -12.92
C ASN A 105 28.03 6.58 -11.61
N LEU A 106 28.22 5.92 -10.46
CA LEU A 106 28.19 6.53 -9.12
C LEU A 106 28.92 7.90 -9.05
N LYS A 107 30.19 7.94 -9.47
CA LYS A 107 31.03 9.15 -9.39
C LYS A 107 30.46 10.31 -10.21
N GLU A 108 29.94 10.03 -11.41
CA GLU A 108 29.32 11.05 -12.25
C GLU A 108 28.08 11.62 -11.55
N LEU A 109 27.22 10.75 -11.00
CA LEU A 109 26.00 11.18 -10.31
C LEU A 109 26.26 11.94 -9.01
N GLU A 110 27.39 11.69 -8.33
CA GLU A 110 27.82 12.45 -7.16
C GLU A 110 28.13 13.91 -7.49
N GLU A 111 28.69 14.16 -8.68
CA GLU A 111 29.15 15.47 -9.14
C GLU A 111 28.06 16.31 -9.81
N LEU A 112 26.94 15.69 -10.24
CA LEU A 112 25.84 16.40 -10.89
C LEU A 112 25.24 17.51 -10.01
N SER A 113 24.91 18.63 -10.66
CA SER A 113 24.06 19.65 -10.03
C SER A 113 22.70 19.05 -9.63
N VAL A 114 21.98 19.72 -8.73
CA VAL A 114 20.66 19.25 -8.28
C VAL A 114 19.69 19.10 -9.47
N LEU A 115 19.74 20.02 -10.44
CA LEU A 115 18.91 19.97 -11.63
C LEU A 115 19.24 18.75 -12.49
N GLU A 116 20.52 18.52 -12.78
CA GLU A 116 20.97 17.39 -13.59
C GLU A 116 20.66 16.07 -12.91
N PHE A 117 20.85 15.97 -11.60
CA PHE A 117 20.51 14.78 -10.82
C PHE A 117 19.00 14.47 -10.87
N ASN A 118 18.15 15.47 -10.63
CA ASN A 118 16.70 15.32 -10.75
C ASN A 118 16.28 14.95 -12.19
N THR A 119 16.97 15.50 -13.19
CA THR A 119 16.72 15.21 -14.61
C THR A 119 17.13 13.79 -14.98
N HIS A 120 18.27 13.31 -14.46
CA HIS A 120 18.74 11.93 -14.65
C HIS A 120 17.68 10.92 -14.21
N PHE A 121 17.11 11.12 -13.02
CA PHE A 121 16.01 10.29 -12.49
C PHE A 121 14.61 10.71 -13.00
N GLY A 122 14.52 11.61 -13.97
CA GLY A 122 13.26 11.95 -14.62
C GLY A 122 12.21 12.53 -13.68
N ALA A 123 12.62 13.36 -12.71
CA ALA A 123 11.72 13.93 -11.72
C ALA A 123 10.60 14.77 -12.36
N VAL A 124 9.39 14.67 -11.79
CA VAL A 124 8.17 15.37 -12.25
C VAL A 124 7.53 16.20 -11.11
N PRO A 125 6.65 17.19 -11.42
CA PRO A 125 6.27 17.68 -12.76
C PRO A 125 7.44 18.34 -13.51
N THR A 126 8.24 19.14 -12.81
CA THR A 126 9.45 19.79 -13.34
C THR A 126 10.64 19.47 -12.43
N PRO A 127 11.82 19.13 -12.97
CA PRO A 127 13.04 19.00 -12.19
C PRO A 127 13.39 20.29 -11.44
N SER A 128 13.59 20.18 -10.12
CA SER A 128 13.98 21.31 -9.27
C SER A 128 15.47 21.60 -9.41
N THR A 129 15.85 22.87 -9.36
CA THR A 129 17.24 23.33 -9.26
C THR A 129 17.76 23.40 -7.83
N ASN A 130 16.84 23.38 -6.84
CA ASN A 130 17.16 23.78 -5.46
C ASN A 130 17.15 22.60 -4.50
N TYR A 131 16.38 21.55 -4.78
CA TYR A 131 16.28 20.39 -3.90
C TYR A 131 16.18 19.07 -4.68
N ILE A 132 16.75 18.00 -4.11
CA ILE A 132 16.58 16.64 -4.63
C ILE A 132 15.13 16.19 -4.37
N GLN A 133 14.41 15.88 -5.43
CA GLN A 133 12.99 15.52 -5.38
C GLN A 133 12.77 14.11 -4.81
N ASN A 134 11.58 13.91 -4.22
CA ASN A 134 11.15 12.61 -3.72
C ASN A 134 11.19 11.55 -4.84
N PRO A 135 11.82 10.38 -4.63
CA PRO A 135 11.86 9.29 -5.60
C PRO A 135 10.49 8.82 -6.09
N GLY A 136 9.46 8.94 -5.24
CA GLY A 136 8.07 8.67 -5.64
C GLY A 136 7.61 9.47 -6.85
N ASN A 137 8.20 10.65 -7.08
CA ASN A 137 7.93 11.57 -8.19
C ASN A 137 8.89 11.40 -9.37
N TRP A 138 9.62 10.30 -9.47
CA TRP A 138 10.36 9.97 -10.69
C TRP A 138 9.41 9.44 -11.77
N SER A 139 9.73 9.68 -13.03
CA SER A 139 8.96 9.17 -14.17
C SER A 139 9.76 8.12 -14.93
N ILE A 140 9.26 6.88 -14.96
CA ILE A 140 9.88 5.78 -15.71
C ILE A 140 10.02 6.16 -17.18
N LYS A 141 8.98 6.78 -17.74
CA LYS A 141 8.96 7.29 -19.14
C LYS A 141 10.12 8.24 -19.43
N LYS A 142 10.56 9.04 -18.45
CA LYS A 142 11.67 9.99 -18.59
C LYS A 142 13.03 9.35 -18.36
N TYR A 143 13.23 8.60 -17.27
CA TYR A 143 14.55 8.06 -16.94
C TYR A 143 14.91 6.76 -17.67
N LYS A 144 13.96 6.09 -18.34
CA LYS A 144 14.24 4.83 -19.07
C LYS A 144 15.40 4.93 -20.06
N ASN A 145 15.61 6.11 -20.65
CA ASN A 145 16.70 6.33 -21.60
C ASN A 145 18.03 6.64 -20.90
N ASN A 146 17.98 7.11 -19.65
CA ASN A 146 19.16 7.45 -18.86
C ASN A 146 19.72 6.21 -18.13
N ILE A 147 18.85 5.28 -17.74
CA ILE A 147 19.20 4.03 -17.06
C ILE A 147 18.98 2.86 -18.02
N THR A 148 20.00 2.55 -18.80
CA THR A 148 19.95 1.54 -19.87
C THR A 148 20.18 0.12 -19.36
N ASN A 149 20.95 -0.04 -18.29
CA ASN A 149 21.13 -1.34 -17.63
C ASN A 149 19.81 -1.82 -17.01
N ASN A 150 19.40 -3.05 -17.33
CA ASN A 150 18.09 -3.58 -16.90
C ASN A 150 17.99 -3.81 -15.39
N GLU A 151 19.08 -4.22 -14.74
CA GLU A 151 19.10 -4.46 -13.29
C GLU A 151 19.00 -3.13 -12.53
N GLU A 152 19.79 -2.13 -12.93
CA GLU A 152 19.72 -0.79 -12.36
C GLU A 152 18.37 -0.12 -12.61
N PHE A 153 17.83 -0.30 -13.82
CA PHE A 153 16.49 0.20 -14.15
C PHE A 153 15.43 -0.41 -13.24
N LEU A 154 15.49 -1.72 -12.99
CA LEU A 154 14.57 -2.40 -12.08
C LEU A 154 14.76 -1.92 -10.63
N LYS A 155 16.00 -1.77 -10.16
CA LYS A 155 16.31 -1.24 -8.81
C LYS A 155 15.78 0.17 -8.62
N ALA A 156 16.06 1.08 -9.55
CA ALA A 156 15.58 2.47 -9.53
C ALA A 156 14.04 2.52 -9.55
N THR A 157 13.42 1.64 -10.33
CA THR A 157 11.96 1.54 -10.41
C THR A 157 11.33 1.01 -9.12
N LYS A 158 11.87 -0.07 -8.54
CA LYS A 158 11.42 -0.57 -7.22
C LYS A 158 11.60 0.50 -6.14
N PHE A 159 12.72 1.21 -6.16
CA PHE A 159 13.00 2.31 -5.23
C PHE A 159 11.96 3.42 -5.37
N LYS A 160 11.66 3.89 -6.60
CA LYS A 160 10.56 4.83 -6.86
C LYS A 160 9.23 4.32 -6.28
N TRP A 161 8.85 3.07 -6.56
CA TRP A 161 7.56 2.56 -6.13
C TRP A 161 7.47 2.35 -4.63
N ALA A 162 8.58 2.03 -3.94
CA ALA A 162 8.61 1.91 -2.49
C ALA A 162 8.25 3.22 -1.76
N PHE A 163 8.50 4.38 -2.37
CA PHE A 163 8.06 5.68 -1.82
C PHE A 163 6.55 5.96 -2.03
N ASN A 164 5.89 5.14 -2.84
CA ASN A 164 4.47 5.25 -3.18
C ASN A 164 3.60 4.15 -2.58
N VAL A 165 4.17 2.96 -2.40
CA VAL A 165 3.47 1.84 -1.78
C VAL A 165 3.12 2.19 -0.33
N LYS A 166 1.92 1.82 0.08
CA LYS A 166 1.45 1.98 1.46
C LYS A 166 0.83 0.66 1.89
N PRO A 167 1.36 0.00 2.93
CA PRO A 167 0.59 -1.00 3.66
C PRO A 167 -0.66 -0.36 4.26
N ASP A 168 -1.75 -1.12 4.29
CA ASP A 168 -3.00 -0.63 4.88
C ASP A 168 -2.86 -0.39 6.38
N ILE A 169 -2.22 -1.32 7.10
CA ILE A 169 -1.95 -1.20 8.54
C ILE A 169 -0.51 -1.64 8.84
N VAL A 170 0.18 -0.90 9.69
CA VAL A 170 1.45 -1.33 10.29
C VAL A 170 1.36 -1.22 11.81
N ILE A 171 1.74 -2.29 12.50
CA ILE A 171 1.85 -2.35 13.95
C ILE A 171 3.34 -2.37 14.30
N HIS A 172 3.89 -1.29 14.83
CA HIS A 172 5.19 -1.31 15.49
C HIS A 172 5.02 -1.96 16.86
N THR A 173 5.85 -2.96 17.15
CA THR A 173 5.92 -3.63 18.46
C THR A 173 7.16 -3.19 19.24
N THR A 174 8.17 -2.71 18.51
CA THR A 174 9.32 -1.94 19.00
C THR A 174 9.72 -0.92 17.91
N LYS A 175 10.73 -0.09 18.18
CA LYS A 175 11.36 0.78 17.16
C LYS A 175 12.00 0.03 15.97
N ARG A 176 12.21 -1.29 16.07
CA ARG A 176 12.92 -2.10 15.06
C ARG A 176 12.12 -3.30 14.57
N THR A 177 10.96 -3.56 15.14
CA THR A 177 10.12 -4.70 14.78
C THR A 177 8.70 -4.25 14.49
N ALA A 178 8.11 -4.81 13.43
CA ALA A 178 6.76 -4.47 13.06
C ALA A 178 5.98 -5.67 12.49
N ILE A 179 4.68 -5.46 12.33
CA ILE A 179 3.79 -6.29 11.54
C ILE A 179 3.25 -5.40 10.42
N CYS A 180 3.43 -5.82 9.17
CA CYS A 180 2.94 -5.14 7.99
C CYS A 180 1.74 -5.90 7.43
N ILE A 181 0.59 -5.24 7.36
CA ILE A 181 -0.68 -5.85 7.00
C ILE A 181 -1.21 -5.21 5.71
N GLU A 182 -1.41 -6.04 4.69
CA GLU A 182 -2.13 -5.67 3.46
C GLU A 182 -3.52 -6.31 3.47
N CYS A 183 -4.53 -5.50 3.18
CA CYS A 183 -5.94 -5.85 3.27
C CYS A 183 -6.54 -5.99 1.86
N LYS A 184 -7.19 -7.12 1.59
CA LYS A 184 -7.95 -7.36 0.36
C LYS A 184 -9.29 -8.00 0.66
N TYR A 185 -10.31 -7.56 -0.08
CA TYR A 185 -11.67 -8.07 0.07
C TYR A 185 -12.20 -8.56 -1.28
N GLN A 186 -12.01 -7.77 -2.33
CA GLN A 186 -12.53 -8.09 -3.66
C GLN A 186 -11.48 -8.08 -4.74
N SER A 187 -10.51 -7.19 -4.61
CA SER A 187 -9.38 -7.13 -5.49
C SER A 187 -8.37 -8.21 -5.11
N GLY A 188 -7.64 -8.70 -6.11
CA GLY A 188 -6.46 -9.52 -5.87
C GLY A 188 -5.28 -8.65 -5.49
N GLU A 189 -4.11 -9.26 -5.40
CA GLU A 189 -2.86 -8.53 -5.27
C GLU A 189 -2.63 -7.62 -6.49
N GLY A 190 -2.21 -6.38 -6.23
CA GLY A 190 -1.78 -5.44 -7.27
C GLY A 190 -0.34 -5.68 -7.69
N SER A 191 0.00 -5.28 -8.91
CA SER A 191 1.36 -5.36 -9.46
C SER A 191 1.76 -4.05 -10.12
N TYR A 192 3.08 -3.83 -10.24
CA TYR A 192 3.68 -2.66 -10.86
C TYR A 192 4.58 -3.07 -12.03
N PRO A 193 4.63 -2.31 -13.15
CA PRO A 193 3.84 -1.09 -13.38
C PRO A 193 2.37 -1.39 -13.73
N THR A 194 1.52 -0.38 -13.55
CA THR A 194 0.11 -0.41 -13.99
C THR A 194 -0.15 0.41 -15.26
N ASP A 195 0.76 1.33 -15.64
CA ASP A 195 0.67 2.11 -16.88
C ASP A 195 1.07 1.27 -18.10
N ILE A 196 0.29 1.37 -19.19
CA ILE A 196 0.46 0.53 -20.38
C ILE A 196 1.84 0.71 -21.03
N GLU A 197 2.36 1.93 -21.11
CA GLU A 197 3.68 2.18 -21.72
C GLU A 197 4.80 1.66 -20.84
N GLU A 198 4.68 1.80 -19.52
CA GLU A 198 5.64 1.23 -18.57
C GLU A 198 5.63 -0.31 -18.62
N ILE A 199 4.45 -0.93 -18.76
CA ILE A 199 4.31 -2.38 -18.98
C ILE A 199 5.01 -2.81 -20.27
N GLN A 200 4.83 -2.06 -21.36
CA GLN A 200 5.51 -2.33 -22.62
C GLN A 200 7.03 -2.21 -22.49
N GLU A 201 7.52 -1.22 -21.73
CA GLU A 201 8.95 -1.05 -21.47
C GLU A 201 9.52 -2.21 -20.65
N PHE A 202 8.81 -2.69 -19.63
CA PHE A 202 9.19 -3.89 -18.87
C PHE A 202 9.28 -5.12 -19.78
N ARG A 203 8.28 -5.36 -20.62
CA ARG A 203 8.29 -6.46 -21.59
C ARG A 203 9.44 -6.34 -22.58
N ARG A 204 9.70 -5.14 -23.11
CA ARG A 204 10.82 -4.86 -24.03
C ARG A 204 12.18 -5.18 -23.38
N ARG A 205 12.31 -4.95 -22.08
CA ARG A 205 13.52 -5.26 -21.30
C ARG A 205 13.59 -6.70 -20.80
N GLY A 206 12.56 -7.51 -21.00
CA GLY A 206 12.48 -8.86 -20.44
C GLY A 206 12.37 -8.88 -18.91
N LEU A 207 11.70 -7.87 -18.33
CA LEU A 207 11.50 -7.75 -16.89
C LEU A 207 10.07 -8.13 -16.50
N ASP A 208 9.95 -8.84 -15.38
CA ASP A 208 8.67 -9.17 -14.76
C ASP A 208 8.09 -8.00 -13.98
N GLN A 209 6.76 -8.00 -13.86
CA GLN A 209 6.08 -7.06 -12.97
C GLN A 209 6.39 -7.39 -11.50
N VAL A 210 6.42 -6.36 -10.67
CA VAL A 210 6.70 -6.48 -9.25
C VAL A 210 5.40 -6.45 -8.46
N GLN A 211 5.18 -7.48 -7.65
CA GLN A 211 4.01 -7.59 -6.78
C GLN A 211 4.02 -6.55 -5.67
N GLN A 212 2.85 -6.01 -5.30
CA GLN A 212 2.72 -4.98 -4.26
C GLN A 212 3.28 -5.45 -2.92
N THR A 213 2.98 -6.68 -2.50
CA THR A 213 3.49 -7.22 -1.23
C THR A 213 5.01 -7.36 -1.22
N SER A 214 5.61 -7.66 -2.37
CA SER A 214 7.07 -7.69 -2.53
C SER A 214 7.69 -6.30 -2.42
N LEU A 215 7.01 -5.25 -2.88
CA LEU A 215 7.44 -3.85 -2.70
C LEU A 215 7.29 -3.39 -1.26
N GLN A 216 6.25 -3.81 -0.55
CA GLN A 216 6.08 -3.51 0.88
C GLN A 216 7.18 -4.17 1.71
N LYS A 217 7.52 -5.43 1.41
CA LYS A 217 8.66 -6.10 2.02
C LYS A 217 9.96 -5.34 1.79
N TYR A 218 10.23 -4.99 0.54
CA TYR A 218 11.39 -4.18 0.17
C TYR A 218 11.42 -2.82 0.91
N MET A 219 10.29 -2.16 1.02
CA MET A 219 10.18 -0.89 1.76
C MET A 219 10.49 -1.07 3.26
N MET A 220 9.89 -2.09 3.89
CA MET A 220 9.99 -2.30 5.34
C MET A 220 11.37 -2.82 5.76
N GLU A 221 11.89 -3.83 5.08
CA GLU A 221 13.13 -4.50 5.49
C GLU A 221 14.37 -3.83 4.87
N ASP A 222 14.40 -3.62 3.55
CA ASP A 222 15.61 -3.11 2.89
C ASP A 222 15.78 -1.59 3.03
N LEU A 223 14.69 -0.83 2.95
CA LEU A 223 14.77 0.64 2.97
C LEU A 223 14.64 1.24 4.38
N LEU A 224 13.73 0.71 5.20
CA LEU A 224 13.52 1.17 6.57
C LEU A 224 14.35 0.40 7.60
N GLY A 225 14.84 -0.80 7.28
CA GLY A 225 15.60 -1.62 8.23
C GLY A 225 14.77 -2.16 9.39
N ILE A 226 13.46 -2.35 9.19
CA ILE A 226 12.52 -2.83 10.20
C ILE A 226 12.29 -4.32 9.99
N ASP A 227 12.61 -5.12 11.01
CA ASP A 227 12.35 -6.56 10.99
C ASP A 227 10.85 -6.83 11.10
N THR A 228 10.24 -7.36 10.03
CA THR A 228 8.80 -7.27 9.82
C THR A 228 8.16 -8.64 9.59
N GLN A 229 7.07 -8.92 10.31
CA GLN A 229 6.17 -10.02 9.95
C GLN A 229 5.10 -9.49 9.00
N PHE A 230 4.83 -10.23 7.93
CA PHE A 230 3.96 -9.78 6.85
C PHE A 230 2.65 -10.58 6.81
N ILE A 231 1.52 -9.89 6.87
CA ILE A 231 0.18 -10.49 6.93
C ILE A 231 -0.67 -10.01 5.75
N TYR A 232 -1.34 -10.94 5.08
CA TYR A 232 -2.25 -10.66 3.98
C TYR A 232 -3.68 -11.06 4.37
N LEU A 233 -4.51 -10.08 4.69
CA LEU A 233 -5.90 -10.30 5.11
C LEU A 233 -6.80 -10.37 3.87
N ILE A 234 -7.40 -11.53 3.63
CA ILE A 234 -8.12 -11.83 2.39
C ILE A 234 -9.52 -12.39 2.65
N GLN A 235 -10.42 -12.25 1.67
CA GLN A 235 -11.76 -12.84 1.75
C GLN A 235 -11.81 -14.31 1.29
N LYS A 236 -10.94 -14.73 0.35
CA LYS A 236 -11.05 -16.03 -0.34
C LYS A 236 -9.78 -16.85 -0.22
N TYR A 237 -9.95 -18.17 -0.11
CA TYR A 237 -8.88 -19.14 0.13
C TYR A 237 -7.73 -19.15 -0.89
N ASN A 238 -7.98 -18.70 -2.12
CA ASN A 238 -7.03 -18.84 -3.22
C ASN A 238 -6.17 -17.60 -3.49
N ALA A 239 -6.27 -16.54 -2.67
CA ALA A 239 -5.40 -15.38 -2.77
C ALA A 239 -4.14 -15.60 -1.91
N ALA A 240 -3.18 -16.35 -2.43
CA ALA A 240 -1.90 -16.52 -1.77
C ALA A 240 -0.97 -15.35 -2.10
N SER A 241 -0.23 -14.85 -1.10
CA SER A 241 0.94 -14.00 -1.32
C SER A 241 2.19 -14.85 -1.14
N ASN A 242 3.20 -14.63 -1.98
CA ASN A 242 4.50 -15.30 -1.84
C ASN A 242 5.33 -14.78 -0.65
N THR A 243 4.98 -13.61 -0.11
CA THR A 243 5.78 -12.92 0.90
C THR A 243 5.06 -12.71 2.22
N HIS A 244 3.73 -12.81 2.24
CA HIS A 244 2.90 -12.56 3.41
C HIS A 244 2.17 -13.84 3.82
N GLN A 245 2.03 -14.06 5.12
CA GLN A 245 1.14 -15.07 5.68
C GLN A 245 -0.32 -14.66 5.43
N SER A 246 -1.09 -15.49 4.74
CA SER A 246 -2.50 -15.22 4.48
C SER A 246 -3.38 -15.57 5.68
N LEU A 247 -4.28 -14.67 6.06
CA LEU A 247 -5.37 -14.91 7.02
C LEU A 247 -6.71 -14.47 6.44
N TYR A 248 -7.80 -15.10 6.90
CA TYR A 248 -9.14 -14.72 6.45
C TYR A 248 -9.79 -13.68 7.36
N TRP A 249 -10.44 -12.69 6.76
CA TRP A 249 -11.23 -11.70 7.52
C TRP A 249 -12.19 -12.34 8.50
N LYS A 250 -12.92 -13.37 8.05
CA LYS A 250 -13.87 -14.12 8.87
C LYS A 250 -13.22 -14.76 10.09
N GLN A 251 -12.00 -15.29 9.95
CA GLN A 251 -11.27 -15.90 11.07
C GLN A 251 -10.81 -14.85 12.06
N VAL A 252 -10.24 -13.75 11.54
CA VAL A 252 -9.75 -12.65 12.37
C VAL A 252 -10.92 -12.06 13.18
N PHE A 253 -11.99 -11.64 12.52
CA PHE A 253 -13.13 -11.00 13.21
C PHE A 253 -13.89 -11.94 14.15
N ALA A 254 -13.85 -13.26 13.94
CA ALA A 254 -14.46 -14.22 14.86
C ALA A 254 -13.74 -14.31 16.22
N LYS A 255 -12.51 -13.81 16.30
CA LYS A 255 -11.67 -13.85 17.50
C LYS A 255 -11.61 -12.52 18.24
N LEU A 256 -11.85 -11.41 17.55
CA LEU A 256 -11.83 -10.09 18.16
C LEU A 256 -13.12 -9.81 18.92
N ASP A 257 -12.97 -9.14 20.06
CA ASP A 257 -14.06 -8.58 20.83
C ASP A 257 -14.66 -7.36 20.09
N LEU A 258 -15.98 -7.44 19.87
CA LEU A 258 -16.79 -6.39 19.23
C LEU A 258 -17.60 -5.57 20.24
N SER A 259 -17.38 -5.80 21.54
CA SER A 259 -17.99 -5.03 22.62
C SER A 259 -17.61 -3.55 22.47
N GLY A 260 -18.57 -2.66 22.71
CA GLY A 260 -18.37 -1.22 22.54
C GLY A 260 -18.40 -0.71 21.10
N CYS A 261 -18.39 -1.56 20.07
CA CYS A 261 -18.52 -1.09 18.68
C CYS A 261 -19.92 -0.51 18.40
N PRO A 262 -20.07 0.44 17.46
CA PRO A 262 -21.37 0.81 16.91
C PRO A 262 -22.04 -0.34 16.15
N GLN A 263 -23.37 -0.29 16.02
CA GLN A 263 -24.15 -1.32 15.33
C GLN A 263 -23.71 -1.53 13.87
N PHE A 264 -23.38 -0.47 13.15
CA PHE A 264 -22.98 -0.58 11.75
C PHE A 264 -21.68 -1.39 11.57
N ILE A 265 -20.74 -1.33 12.51
CA ILE A 265 -19.50 -2.14 12.47
C ILE A 265 -19.84 -3.62 12.61
N ARG A 266 -20.68 -3.96 13.60
CA ARG A 266 -21.14 -5.34 13.80
C ARG A 266 -21.88 -5.86 12.57
N GLN A 267 -22.72 -5.05 11.94
CA GLN A 267 -23.42 -5.41 10.69
C GLN A 267 -22.44 -5.59 9.51
N CYS A 268 -21.45 -4.71 9.37
CA CYS A 268 -20.40 -4.86 8.37
C CYS A 268 -19.68 -6.21 8.52
N ILE A 269 -19.28 -6.56 9.75
CA ILE A 269 -18.54 -7.79 10.07
C ILE A 269 -19.42 -9.03 9.89
N ALA A 270 -20.68 -9.00 10.31
CA ALA A 270 -21.59 -10.15 10.24
C ALA A 270 -21.85 -10.65 8.79
N ARG A 271 -21.55 -9.83 7.79
CA ARG A 271 -21.68 -10.16 6.37
C ARG A 271 -20.46 -10.88 5.77
N ILE A 272 -19.32 -10.85 6.46
CA ILE A 272 -18.03 -11.35 6.00
C ILE A 272 -17.91 -12.85 6.25
#